data_AF-A0A3D2XCN5-F1
#
_entry.id   AF-A0A3D2XCN5-F1
#
_cell.length_a   1.000
_cell.length_b   1.000
_cell.length_c   1.000
_cell.angle_alpha   90.00
_cell.angle_beta   90.00
_cell.angle_gamma   90.00
#
_symmetry.space_group_name_H-M   'P 1'
#
loop_
_entity.id
_entity.type
_entity.pdbx_description
1 polymer ?
#
loop_
_entity_poly.entity_id
_entity_poly.type
_entity_poly.pdbx_seq_one_letter_code
_entity_poly.pdbx_strand_id
1 'polypeptide(L)' 'MDRDSILEAFGKHLAQIRKERRLSIHQLAIACDMEYSHLQRIEKGKVNIALTTLLNIARGLDLSPEELMHKFKTPK' A
#
# COMPACT_ATOMS: atom_id res chain seq x y z
N MET A 1 -5.02 -19.38 5.22
CA MET A 1 -4.63 -18.14 4.52
C MET A 1 -5.28 -18.10 3.15
N ASP A 2 -6.39 -17.39 3.08
CA ASP A 2 -7.05 -17.00 1.85
C ASP A 2 -6.35 -15.77 1.24
N ARG A 3 -6.24 -15.76 -0.09
CA ARG A 3 -5.58 -14.70 -0.86
C ARG A 3 -6.17 -13.33 -0.54
N ASP A 4 -7.49 -13.26 -0.43
CA ASP A 4 -8.21 -12.01 -0.20
C ASP A 4 -7.90 -11.41 1.17
N SER A 5 -7.83 -12.21 2.24
CA SER A 5 -7.41 -11.71 3.57
C SER A 5 -6.00 -11.11 3.56
N ILE A 6 -5.06 -11.67 2.79
CA ILE A 6 -3.70 -11.12 2.67
C ILE A 6 -3.74 -9.74 1.99
N LEU A 7 -4.50 -9.63 0.90
CA LEU A 7 -4.62 -8.36 0.15
C LEU A 7 -5.33 -7.29 0.99
N GLU A 8 -6.38 -7.66 1.71
CA GLU A 8 -7.09 -6.74 2.62
C GLU A 8 -6.22 -6.29 3.78
N ALA A 9 -5.43 -7.19 4.38
CA ALA A 9 -4.50 -6.82 5.44
C ALA A 9 -3.43 -5.84 4.93
N PHE A 10 -2.88 -6.09 3.74
CA PHE A 10 -1.89 -5.20 3.14
C PHE A 10 -2.48 -3.84 2.78
N GLY A 11 -3.69 -3.82 2.19
CA GLY A 11 -4.38 -2.58 1.86
C GLY A 11 -4.67 -1.71 3.10
N LYS A 12 -5.10 -2.32 4.21
CA LYS A 12 -5.30 -1.63 5.50
C LYS A 12 -3.99 -1.08 6.05
N HIS A 13 -2.92 -1.86 5.98
CA HIS A 13 -1.59 -1.45 6.41
C HIS A 13 -1.07 -0.24 5.62
N LEU A 14 -1.21 -0.25 4.29
CA LEU A 14 -0.88 0.89 3.43
C LEU A 14 -1.69 2.13 3.79
N ALA A 15 -3.01 1.98 3.96
CA ALA A 15 -3.89 3.08 4.35
C ALA A 15 -3.53 3.67 5.72
N GLN A 16 -3.03 2.86 6.65
CA GLN A 16 -2.55 3.33 7.94
C GLN A 16 -1.29 4.19 7.79
N ILE A 17 -0.26 3.71 7.09
CA ILE A 17 0.98 4.47 6.85
C ILE A 17 0.66 5.80 6.15
N ARG A 18 -0.20 5.77 5.12
CA ARG A 18 -0.62 6.97 4.41
C ARG A 18 -1.26 8.01 5.35
N LYS A 19 -2.14 7.57 6.26
CA LYS A 19 -2.80 8.43 7.24
C LYS A 19 -1.82 8.98 8.28
N GLU A 20 -0.88 8.17 8.75
CA GLU A 20 0.20 8.60 9.65
C GLU A 20 1.04 9.74 9.03
N ARG A 21 1.23 9.69 7.71
CA ARG A 21 1.92 10.73 6.91
C ARG A 21 1.00 11.87 6.45
N ARG A 22 -0.27 11.88 6.85
CA ARG A 22 -1.29 12.90 6.51
C ARG A 22 -1.49 13.11 5.00
N LEU A 23 -1.27 12.05 4.21
CA LEU A 23 -1.46 12.09 2.77
C LEU A 23 -2.89 11.68 2.39
N SER A 24 -3.49 12.38 1.44
CA SER A 24 -4.68 11.89 0.74
C SER A 24 -4.30 10.76 -0.23
N ILE A 25 -5.27 9.94 -0.62
CA ILE A 25 -5.03 8.89 -1.64
C ILE A 25 -4.52 9.53 -2.93
N HIS A 26 -5.05 10.70 -3.31
CA HIS A 26 -4.62 11.41 -4.51
C HIS A 26 -3.16 11.88 -4.42
N GLN A 27 -2.75 12.42 -3.28
CA GLN A 27 -1.35 12.83 -3.07
C GLN A 27 -0.40 11.63 -3.11
N LEU A 28 -0.78 10.52 -2.49
CA LEU A 28 0.02 9.30 -2.55
C LEU A 28 0.09 8.74 -3.98
N ALA A 29 -1.02 8.77 -4.73
CA ALA A 29 -1.05 8.30 -6.11
C ALA A 29 -0.06 9.08 -7.00
N ILE A 30 -0.02 10.40 -6.85
CA ILE A 30 0.96 11.25 -7.53
C ILE A 30 2.39 10.89 -7.10
N ALA A 31 2.64 10.76 -5.80
CA ALA A 31 3.99 10.45 -5.30
C ALA A 31 4.51 9.07 -5.76
N CYS A 32 3.61 8.11 -5.94
CA CYS A 32 3.93 6.77 -6.42
C CYS A 32 3.97 6.65 -7.96
N ASP A 33 3.62 7.71 -8.69
CA ASP A 33 3.40 7.69 -10.16
C ASP A 33 2.37 6.62 -10.57
N MET A 34 1.20 6.65 -9.92
CA MET A 34 0.13 5.67 -10.10
C MET A 34 -1.22 6.36 -10.30
N GLU A 35 -2.13 5.70 -11.00
CA GLU A 35 -3.51 6.17 -11.06
C GLU A 35 -4.20 6.09 -9.70
N TYR A 36 -4.99 7.12 -9.38
CA TYR A 36 -5.81 7.18 -8.18
C TYR A 36 -6.71 5.94 -8.00
N SER A 37 -7.35 5.50 -9.09
CA SER A 37 -8.24 4.33 -9.11
C SER A 37 -7.49 3.05 -8.71
N HIS A 38 -6.27 2.88 -9.21
CA HIS A 38 -5.42 1.74 -8.93
C HIS A 38 -4.98 1.74 -7.46
N LEU A 39 -4.44 2.86 -6.97
CA LEU A 39 -4.03 2.97 -5.57
C LEU A 39 -5.21 2.77 -4.60
N GLN A 40 -6.38 3.31 -4.92
CA GLN A 40 -7.58 3.09 -4.12
C GLN A 40 -7.97 1.61 -4.05
N ARG A 41 -7.86 0.87 -5.16
CA ARG A 41 -8.13 -0.57 -5.17
C ARG A 41 -7.10 -1.37 -4.37
N ILE A 42 -5.84 -0.93 -4.34
CA ILE A 42 -4.78 -1.52 -3.51
C ILE A 42 -5.11 -1.33 -2.02
N GLU A 43 -5.46 -0.12 -1.59
CA GLU A 43 -5.85 0.13 -0.18
C GLU A 43 -7.08 -0.66 0.24
N LYS A 44 -7.98 -0.98 -0.71
CA LYS A 44 -9.16 -1.83 -0.47
C LYS A 44 -8.87 -3.33 -0.56
N GLY A 45 -7.62 -3.74 -0.81
CA GLY A 45 -7.23 -5.15 -0.95
C GLY A 45 -7.83 -5.85 -2.16
N LYS A 46 -8.22 -5.11 -3.22
CA LYS A 46 -8.88 -5.67 -4.41
C LYS A 46 -7.94 -6.00 -5.56
N VAL A 47 -6.63 -5.80 -5.37
CA VAL A 47 -5.61 -6.02 -6.41
C VAL A 47 -4.39 -6.66 -5.77
N ASN A 48 -3.89 -7.72 -6.39
CA ASN A 48 -2.58 -8.26 -6.08
C ASN A 48 -1.52 -7.45 -6.82
N ILE A 49 -0.62 -6.81 -6.07
CA ILE A 49 0.41 -5.93 -6.64
C ILE A 49 1.67 -6.70 -6.98
N ALA A 50 2.38 -6.25 -8.01
CA ALA A 50 3.72 -6.74 -8.31
C ALA A 50 4.76 -6.13 -7.35
N LEU A 51 5.93 -6.76 -7.24
CA LEU A 51 7.05 -6.24 -6.45
C LEU A 51 7.46 -4.83 -6.89
N THR A 52 7.46 -4.54 -8.19
CA THR A 52 7.78 -3.20 -8.72
C THR A 52 6.81 -2.12 -8.22
N THR A 53 5.53 -2.46 -8.09
CA THR A 53 4.51 -1.56 -7.52
C THR A 53 4.76 -1.33 -6.02
N LEU A 54 5.14 -2.38 -5.27
CA LEU A 54 5.52 -2.23 -3.87
C LEU A 54 6.69 -1.25 -3.71
N LEU A 55 7.72 -1.36 -4.55
CA LEU A 55 8.87 -0.46 -4.55
C LEU A 55 8.48 0.98 -4.90
N ASN A 56 7.60 1.18 -5.88
CA ASN A 56 7.07 2.51 -6.22
C ASN A 56 6.30 3.13 -5.06
N ILE A 57 5.50 2.33 -4.35
CA ILE A 57 4.77 2.77 -3.16
C ILE A 57 5.72 3.14 -2.03
N ALA A 58 6.74 2.32 -1.76
CA ALA A 58 7.76 2.62 -0.76
C ALA A 58 8.46 3.95 -1.08
N ARG A 59 8.87 4.14 -2.34
CA ARG A 59 9.46 5.39 -2.83
C ARG A 59 8.51 6.58 -2.69
N GLY A 60 7.24 6.44 -3.06
CA GLY A 60 6.24 7.50 -2.94
C GLY A 60 5.88 7.86 -1.49
N LEU A 61 6.10 6.94 -0.56
CA LEU A 61 5.97 7.18 0.88
C LEU A 61 7.26 7.68 1.53
N ASP A 62 8.37 7.80 0.78
CA ASP A 62 9.70 8.09 1.31
C ASP A 62 10.09 7.08 2.41
N LEU A 63 10.00 5.80 2.05
CA LEU A 63 10.31 4.64 2.88
C LEU A 63 11.13 3.62 2.08
N SER A 64 11.98 2.88 2.77
CA SER A 64 12.51 1.63 2.25
C SER A 64 11.41 0.55 2.21
N PRO A 65 11.55 -0.49 1.36
CA PRO A 65 10.62 -1.62 1.33
C PRO A 65 10.56 -2.36 2.67
N GLU A 66 11.67 -2.40 3.42
CA GLU A 66 11.74 -2.98 4.76
C GLU A 66 10.89 -2.21 5.75
N GLU A 67 11.03 -0.88 5.80
CA GLU A 67 10.20 -0.03 6.67
C GLU A 67 8.72 -0.10 6.32
N LEU A 68 8.41 -0.15 5.02
CA LEU A 68 7.04 -0.35 4.55
C LEU A 68 6.49 -1.68 5.05
N MET A 69 7.28 -2.75 5.12
CA MET A 69 6.82 -4.07 5.55
C MET A 69 6.93 -4.32 7.07
N HIS A 70 7.71 -3.52 7.80
CA HIS A 70 8.07 -3.77 9.20
C HIS A 70 6.88 -4.01 10.15
N LYS A 71 5.77 -3.26 9.98
CA LYS A 71 4.56 -3.41 10.81
C LYS A 71 3.46 -4.26 10.16
N PHE A 72 3.70 -4.78 8.95
CA PHE A 72 2.72 -5.61 8.26
C PHE A 72 2.60 -6.96 8.97
N LYS A 73 1.39 -7.30 9.41
CA LYS A 73 1.09 -8.59 10.03
C LYS A 73 0.25 -9.43 9.06
N THR A 74 0.76 -10.60 8.71
CA THR A 74 -0.02 -11.58 7.94
C THR A 74 -1.16 -12.11 8.81
N PRO A 75 -2.41 -12.08 8.33
CA PRO A 75 -3.53 -12.72 9.02
C PRO A 75 -3.27 -14.23 9.15
N LYS A 76 -3.62 -14.81 10.31
CA LYS A 76 -3.50 -16.27 10.57
C LYS A 76 -4.56 -17.05 9.81
#